data_AF-A0A537Y4Q9-F1
#
_entry.id   AF-A0A537Y4Q9-F1
#
_cell.length_a   1.000
_cell.length_b   1.000
_cell.length_c   1.000
_cell.angle_alpha   90.00
_cell.angle_beta   90.00
_cell.angle_gamma   90.00
#
_symmetry.space_group_name_H-M   'P 1'
#
loop_
_entity.id
_entity.type
_entity.pdbx_description
1 polymer ?
#
loop_
_entity_poly.entity_id
_entity_poly.type
_entity_poly.pdbx_seq_one_letter_code
_entity_poly.pdbx_strand_id
1 'polypeptide(L)'
;MSTVAERTWERTDLDPPEVAHLHHFLGAWQLIADLSFADLLLWCRLSESQGFVCLGQLRPVTAQTLHPEDAFARVVRPEELPIIDRAFAEARSWRRDEPVLVDGLQVRMEAVPVPYEGRV
;
A
#
# COMPACT_ATOMS: atom_id res chain seq x y z
N MET A 1 -8.36 -22.34 -12.55
CA MET A 1 -7.52 -21.27 -13.11
C MET A 1 -7.32 -20.26 -12.01
N SER A 2 -6.07 -19.98 -11.60
CA SER A 2 -5.86 -18.98 -10.54
C SER A 2 -6.11 -17.57 -11.05
N THR A 3 -6.79 -16.76 -10.24
CA THR A 3 -7.10 -15.35 -10.56
C THR A 3 -5.83 -14.49 -10.48
N VAL A 4 -5.87 -13.30 -11.09
CA VAL A 4 -4.77 -12.31 -10.96
C VAL A 4 -4.55 -11.95 -9.50
N ALA A 5 -5.62 -11.90 -8.70
CA ALA A 5 -5.54 -11.63 -7.28
C ALA A 5 -4.74 -12.72 -6.55
N GLU A 6 -5.12 -14.00 -6.70
CA GLU A 6 -4.41 -15.13 -6.08
C GLU A 6 -2.91 -15.11 -6.40
N ARG A 7 -2.57 -14.92 -7.69
CA ARG A 7 -1.17 -14.85 -8.14
C ARG A 7 -0.40 -13.67 -7.58
N THR A 8 -1.07 -12.60 -7.18
CA THR A 8 -0.40 -11.41 -6.63
C THR A 8 0.04 -11.67 -5.20
N TRP A 9 -0.83 -12.31 -4.39
CA TRP A 9 -0.50 -12.71 -3.02
C TRP A 9 0.61 -13.77 -2.97
N GLU A 10 0.65 -14.69 -3.95
CA GLU A 10 1.73 -15.69 -4.12
C GLU A 10 3.13 -15.09 -4.33
N ARG A 11 3.24 -13.78 -4.60
CA ARG A 11 4.53 -13.08 -4.77
C ARG A 11 5.09 -12.51 -3.46
N THR A 12 4.41 -12.74 -2.35
CA THR A 12 4.79 -12.26 -1.02
C THR A 12 5.23 -13.44 -0.14
N ASP A 13 5.87 -13.15 0.99
CA ASP A 13 6.27 -14.15 1.99
C ASP A 13 5.22 -14.28 3.11
N LEU A 14 3.98 -13.88 2.86
CA LEU A 14 2.91 -13.84 3.86
C LEU A 14 2.33 -15.23 4.15
N ASP A 15 2.24 -15.56 5.43
CA ASP A 15 1.58 -16.75 5.92
C ASP A 15 0.06 -16.57 5.96
N PRO A 16 -0.75 -17.66 5.96
CA PRO A 16 -2.21 -17.58 6.00
C PRO A 16 -2.82 -16.64 7.05
N PRO A 17 -2.35 -16.57 8.31
CA PRO A 17 -2.88 -15.62 9.30
C PRO A 17 -2.59 -14.16 8.94
N GLU A 18 -1.45 -13.86 8.32
CA GLU A 18 -1.08 -12.51 7.89
C GLU A 18 -1.95 -12.07 6.70
N VAL A 19 -2.19 -12.98 5.75
CA VAL A 19 -3.12 -12.76 4.64
C VAL A 19 -4.53 -12.49 5.16
N ALA A 20 -5.01 -13.27 6.14
CA ALA A 20 -6.31 -13.04 6.76
C ALA A 20 -6.39 -11.69 7.47
N HIS A 21 -5.33 -11.28 8.17
CA HIS A 21 -5.24 -9.97 8.81
C HIS A 21 -5.35 -8.84 7.78
N LEU A 22 -4.60 -8.91 6.68
CA LEU A 22 -4.65 -7.90 5.63
C LEU A 22 -6.01 -7.88 4.93
N HIS A 23 -6.63 -9.03 4.67
CA HIS A 23 -8.00 -9.06 4.14
C HIS A 23 -9.02 -8.41 5.08
N HIS A 24 -8.89 -8.63 6.39
CA HIS A 24 -9.74 -7.97 7.38
C HIS A 24 -9.54 -6.45 7.35
N PHE A 25 -8.28 -5.99 7.30
CA PHE A 25 -7.96 -4.57 7.15
C PHE A 25 -8.56 -3.96 5.88
N LEU A 26 -8.36 -4.60 4.72
CA LEU A 26 -8.92 -4.19 3.43
C LEU A 26 -10.47 -4.13 3.44
N GLY A 27 -11.13 -4.99 4.22
CA GLY A 27 -12.58 -4.99 4.35
C GLY A 27 -13.16 -3.76 5.05
N ALA A 28 -12.35 -3.06 5.87
CA ALA A 28 -12.81 -1.94 6.70
C ALA A 28 -12.17 -0.58 6.35
N TRP A 29 -11.18 -0.55 5.46
CA TRP A 29 -10.38 0.65 5.23
C TRP A 29 -11.07 1.79 4.44
N GLN A 30 -12.32 1.60 3.98
CA GLN A 30 -13.12 2.67 3.36
C GLN A 30 -13.26 3.87 4.30
N LEU A 31 -13.54 3.60 5.58
CA LEU A 31 -13.66 4.65 6.58
C LEU A 31 -12.36 5.45 6.71
N ILE A 32 -11.20 4.79 6.61
CA ILE A 32 -9.89 5.45 6.68
C ILE A 32 -9.72 6.37 5.47
N ALA A 33 -10.01 5.89 4.25
CA ALA A 33 -9.88 6.69 3.04
C ALA A 33 -10.78 7.94 3.11
N ASP A 34 -12.04 7.77 3.51
CA ASP A 34 -13.01 8.87 3.51
C ASP A 34 -12.70 9.94 4.57
N LEU A 35 -12.26 9.53 5.77
CA LEU A 35 -11.85 10.46 6.84
C LEU A 35 -10.51 11.15 6.56
N SER A 36 -9.64 10.52 5.77
CA SER A 36 -8.35 11.09 5.37
C SER A 36 -8.40 11.89 4.07
N PHE A 37 -9.51 11.80 3.32
CA PHE A 37 -9.65 12.39 1.98
C PHE A 37 -8.53 11.92 1.02
N ALA A 38 -8.06 10.68 1.18
CA ALA A 38 -6.87 10.18 0.50
C ALA A 38 -7.11 8.84 -0.18
N ASP A 39 -6.46 8.64 -1.34
CA ASP A 39 -6.30 7.31 -1.91
C ASP A 39 -5.41 6.46 -1.00
N LEU A 40 -5.78 5.20 -0.81
CA LEU A 40 -4.99 4.24 -0.05
C LEU A 40 -4.45 3.17 -1.00
N LEU A 41 -3.16 2.85 -0.86
CA LEU A 41 -2.51 1.74 -1.55
C LEU A 41 -1.84 0.84 -0.51
N LEU A 42 -2.13 -0.46 -0.57
CA LEU A 42 -1.48 -1.46 0.26
C LEU A 42 -0.29 -2.06 -0.49
N TRP A 43 0.91 -1.89 0.05
CA TRP A 43 2.15 -2.42 -0.51
C TRP A 43 2.70 -3.51 0.39
N CYS A 44 3.13 -4.62 -0.21
CA CYS A 44 3.78 -5.73 0.50
C CYS A 44 5.11 -6.06 -0.16
N ARG A 45 6.09 -6.49 0.64
CA ARG A 45 7.41 -6.86 0.15
C ARG A 45 7.32 -8.11 -0.73
N LEU A 46 8.10 -8.13 -1.81
CA LEU A 46 8.24 -9.31 -2.65
C LEU A 46 9.08 -10.38 -1.96
N SER A 47 8.71 -11.66 -2.11
CA SER A 47 9.45 -12.79 -1.53
C SER A 47 10.77 -13.06 -2.26
N GLU A 48 10.74 -13.06 -3.59
CA GLU A 48 11.86 -13.52 -4.43
C GLU A 48 12.74 -12.38 -4.99
N SER A 49 12.38 -11.12 -4.75
CA SER A 49 13.12 -9.98 -5.30
C SER A 49 13.01 -8.74 -4.41
N GLN A 50 13.89 -7.76 -4.63
CA GLN A 50 13.75 -6.46 -3.97
C GLN A 50 12.52 -5.70 -4.50
N GLY A 51 11.93 -4.89 -3.62
CA GLY A 51 10.79 -4.05 -3.93
C GLY A 51 9.47 -4.54 -3.35
N PHE A 52 8.40 -3.91 -3.82
CA PHE A 52 7.06 -4.07 -3.28
C PHE A 52 6.05 -4.33 -4.39
N VAL A 53 5.00 -5.09 -4.06
CA VAL A 53 3.83 -5.31 -4.90
C VAL A 53 2.59 -4.70 -4.25
N CYS A 54 1.76 -4.05 -5.06
CA CYS A 54 0.49 -3.51 -4.59
C CYS A 54 -0.54 -4.64 -4.47
N LEU A 55 -1.09 -4.81 -3.26
CA LEU A 55 -2.10 -5.81 -2.91
C LEU A 55 -3.51 -5.23 -2.79
N GLY A 56 -3.65 -3.91 -2.87
CA GLY A 56 -4.93 -3.25 -2.76
C GLY A 56 -4.85 -1.77 -3.08
N GLN A 57 -5.92 -1.25 -3.67
CA GLN A 57 -6.10 0.16 -3.93
C GLN A 57 -7.52 0.55 -3.53
N LEU A 58 -7.65 1.69 -2.88
CA LEU A 58 -8.92 2.29 -2.53
C LEU A 58 -8.92 3.78 -2.86
N ARG A 59 -10.02 4.24 -3.45
CA ARG A 59 -10.25 5.65 -3.76
C ARG A 59 -11.34 6.18 -2.81
N PRO A 60 -11.14 7.33 -2.16
CA PRO A 60 -12.13 7.90 -1.27
C PRO A 60 -13.35 8.36 -2.08
N VAL A 61 -14.54 8.30 -1.49
CA VAL A 61 -15.75 8.89 -2.11
C VAL A 61 -15.90 10.37 -1.77
N THR A 62 -15.08 10.87 -0.86
CA THR A 62 -15.13 12.23 -0.32
C THR A 62 -14.13 13.20 -0.96
N ALA A 63 -13.27 12.74 -1.88
CA ALA A 63 -12.25 13.56 -2.54
C ALA A 63 -11.94 13.06 -3.96
N GLN A 64 -11.29 13.92 -4.76
CA GLN A 64 -10.79 13.53 -6.07
C GLN A 64 -9.62 12.55 -5.92
N THR A 65 -9.64 11.46 -6.69
CA THR A 65 -8.52 10.52 -6.75
C THR A 65 -7.32 11.11 -7.49
N LEU A 66 -6.13 10.84 -6.98
CA LEU A 66 -4.81 11.13 -7.55
C LEU A 66 -4.21 9.91 -8.25
N HIS A 67 -4.84 8.74 -8.10
CA HIS A 67 -4.45 7.47 -8.72
C HIS A 67 -5.60 6.92 -9.57
N PRO A 68 -5.90 7.55 -10.74
CA PRO A 68 -6.96 7.08 -11.63
C PRO A 68 -6.63 5.71 -12.24
N GLU A 69 -5.35 5.43 -12.44
CA GLU A 69 -4.87 4.14 -12.94
C GLU A 69 -5.01 3.05 -11.87
N ASP A 70 -5.17 1.80 -12.32
CA ASP A 70 -5.17 0.63 -11.46
C ASP A 70 -3.73 0.31 -11.04
N ALA A 71 -3.49 0.37 -9.73
CA ALA A 71 -2.21 0.03 -9.15
C ALA A 71 -2.11 -1.44 -8.72
N PHE A 72 -3.20 -2.21 -8.72
CA PHE A 72 -3.19 -3.59 -8.26
C PHE A 72 -2.17 -4.43 -9.03
N ALA A 73 -1.41 -5.27 -8.31
CA ALA A 73 -0.31 -6.08 -8.83
C ALA A 73 0.88 -5.30 -9.41
N ARG A 74 0.85 -3.95 -9.42
CA ARG A 74 2.00 -3.12 -9.79
C ARG A 74 3.17 -3.43 -8.86
N VAL A 75 4.36 -3.47 -9.46
CA VAL A 75 5.63 -3.63 -8.76
C VAL A 75 6.36 -2.30 -8.76
N VAL A 76 6.99 -1.98 -7.63
CA VAL A 76 7.86 -0.82 -7.47
C VAL A 76 9.16 -1.25 -6.82
N ARG A 77 10.26 -0.66 -7.26
CA ARG A 77 11.55 -0.81 -6.59
C ARG A 77 11.65 0.14 -5.38
N PRO A 78 12.51 -0.14 -4.39
CA PRO A 78 12.69 0.74 -3.24
C PRO A 78 13.03 2.19 -3.63
N GLU A 79 13.75 2.40 -4.73
CA GLU A 79 14.13 3.74 -5.20
C GLU A 79 12.96 4.52 -5.80
N GLU A 80 11.93 3.84 -6.31
CA GLU A 80 10.74 4.46 -6.87
C GLU A 80 9.80 5.00 -5.78
N LEU A 81 9.68 4.28 -4.65
CA LEU A 81 8.89 4.70 -3.50
C LEU A 81 9.67 4.55 -2.18
N PRO A 82 10.70 5.39 -1.92
CA PRO A 82 11.58 5.26 -0.76
C PRO A 82 10.89 5.39 0.59
N ILE A 83 9.75 6.09 0.63
CA ILE A 83 8.98 6.28 1.88
C ILE A 83 8.40 4.95 2.39
N ILE A 84 8.04 4.04 1.48
CA ILE A 84 7.51 2.71 1.81
C ILE A 84 8.63 1.84 2.36
N ASP A 85 9.76 1.79 1.65
CA ASP A 85 10.94 1.04 2.07
C ASP A 85 11.40 1.44 3.48
N ARG A 86 11.42 2.75 3.74
CA ARG A 86 11.76 3.30 5.05
C ARG A 86 10.75 2.93 6.15
N ALA A 87 9.45 3.05 5.88
CA ALA A 87 8.42 2.68 6.85
C ALA A 87 8.44 1.18 7.18
N PHE A 88 8.68 0.36 6.15
CA PHE A 88 8.82 -1.08 6.30
C PHE A 88 10.04 -1.44 7.16
N ALA A 89 11.23 -0.90 6.83
CA ALA A 89 12.47 -1.20 7.53
C ALA A 89 12.47 -0.72 8.99
N GLU A 90 11.85 0.43 9.27
CA GLU A 90 11.83 1.02 10.61
C GLU A 90 10.57 0.64 11.44
N ALA A 91 9.63 -0.11 10.84
CA ALA A 91 8.34 -0.47 11.45
C ALA A 91 7.61 0.73 12.09
N ARG A 92 7.68 1.91 11.45
CA ARG A 92 6.99 3.13 11.92
C ARG A 92 6.48 3.98 10.77
N SER A 93 5.47 4.81 11.07
CA SER A 93 4.92 5.73 10.09
C SER A 93 5.93 6.78 9.66
N TRP A 94 5.93 7.07 8.37
CA TRP A 94 6.74 8.11 7.75
C TRP A 94 5.87 9.01 6.88
N ARG A 95 6.03 10.32 7.06
CA ARG A 95 5.40 11.32 6.22
C ARG A 95 6.48 12.08 5.46
N ARG A 96 6.25 12.35 4.18
CA ARG A 96 7.09 13.28 3.41
C ARG A 96 6.88 14.71 3.91
N ASP A 97 7.97 15.39 4.20
CA ASP A 97 7.94 16.80 4.64
C ASP A 97 7.50 17.72 3.51
N GLU A 98 8.10 17.53 2.32
CA GLU A 98 7.77 18.29 1.12
C GLU A 98 6.67 17.59 0.31
N PRO A 99 5.61 18.32 -0.07
CA PRO A 99 4.60 17.80 -0.99
C PRO A 99 5.23 17.43 -2.34
N VAL A 100 4.72 16.35 -2.94
CA VAL A 100 5.07 15.96 -4.30
C VAL A 100 4.02 16.51 -5.25
N LEU A 101 4.46 16.98 -6.42
CA LEU A 101 3.53 17.39 -7.47
C LEU A 101 3.06 16.16 -8.25
N VAL A 102 1.75 15.91 -8.19
CA VAL A 102 1.07 14.90 -9.00
C VAL A 102 0.02 15.63 -9.82
N ASP A 103 0.18 15.63 -11.15
CA ASP A 103 -0.71 16.32 -12.09
C ASP A 103 -1.00 17.78 -11.72
N GLY A 104 0.01 18.48 -11.20
CA GLY A 104 -0.07 19.89 -10.78
C GLY A 104 -0.68 20.13 -9.39
N LEU A 105 -1.12 19.08 -8.70
CA LEU A 105 -1.61 19.14 -7.33
C LEU A 105 -0.47 18.85 -6.34
N GLN A 106 -0.43 19.60 -5.24
CA GLN A 106 0.49 19.33 -4.13
C GLN A 106 -0.06 18.19 -3.27
N VAL A 107 0.59 17.04 -3.33
CA VAL A 107 0.17 15.82 -2.64
C VAL A 107 1.12 15.53 -1.50
N ARG A 108 0.56 15.33 -0.31
CA ARG A 108 1.32 14.81 0.84
C ARG A 108 1.23 13.30 0.83
N MET A 109 2.37 12.64 0.97
CA MET A 109 2.44 11.18 1.07
C MET A 109 2.83 10.75 2.47
N GLU A 110 2.16 9.72 2.95
CA GLU A 110 2.44 9.05 4.22
C GLU A 110 2.42 7.55 4.01
N ALA A 111 3.41 6.85 4.58
CA ALA A 111 3.47 5.41 4.64
C ALA A 111 3.25 4.98 6.09
N VAL A 112 2.25 4.12 6.31
CA VAL A 112 1.86 3.62 7.63
C VAL A 112 1.97 2.09 7.61
N PRO A 113 2.84 1.49 8.45
CA PRO A 113 2.94 0.04 8.58
C PRO A 113 1.63 -0.59 9.05
N VAL A 114 1.34 -1.80 8.56
CA VAL A 114 0.21 -2.63 9.03
C VAL A 114 0.78 -3.87 9.73
N PRO A 115 1.06 -3.78 11.04
CA PRO A 115 1.76 -4.84 11.74
C PRO A 115 0.83 -6.00 12.12
N TYR A 116 1.36 -7.23 12.06
CA TYR A 116 0.74 -8.43 12.59
C TYR A 116 1.75 -9.20 13.44
N GLU A 117 1.42 -9.46 14.71
CA GLU A 117 2.27 -10.21 15.66
C GLU A 117 3.75 -9.76 15.72
N GLY A 118 4.00 -8.47 15.55
CA GLY A 118 5.35 -7.88 15.61
C GLY A 118 6.12 -7.89 14.29
N ARG A 119 5.51 -8.40 13.21
CA ARG A 119 6.01 -8.32 11.84
C ARG A 119 5.26 -7.24 11.05
N VAL A 120 5.97 -6.60 10.13
CA VAL A 120 5.47 -5.67 9.11
C VAL A 120 5.79 -6.25 7.75
#